data_AF-A0A6L6IMW7-F1
#
_entry.id   AF-A0A6L6IMW7-F1
#
_cell.length_a   1.000
_cell.length_b   1.000
_cell.length_c   1.000
_cell.angle_alpha   90.00
_cell.angle_beta   90.00
_cell.angle_gamma   90.00
#
_symmetry.space_group_name_H-M   'P 1'
#
loop_
_entity.id
_entity.type
_entity.pdbx_description
1 polymer ?
#
loop_
_entity_poly.entity_id
_entity_poly.type
_entity_poly.pdbx_seq_one_letter_code
_entity_poly.pdbx_strand_id
1 'polypeptide(L)'
;MLDRDSNTEYYFGSEKKCTYGKDHHCLSEWQACSTTPYCVWPATNTWLCLGVSTLIEKLSPQKTRNMAGQQIVFIDFSMNNFEYFISDGWLWSFKNSTVIFIVDTPMAPFANYWFDQMRTLEISGGIIYADDTITQIIRKIISIVGGSIILPNSNKPRITINEFAILRLLYRGVSPKRMAAFFQTSVNVIYANKSKIEKKFNCSIKRLPRAGST
;
A
#
# COMPACT_ATOMS: atom_id res chain seq x y z
N MET A 1 -33.50 -5.74 -0.21
CA MET A 1 -33.10 -4.34 0.00
C MET A 1 -32.50 -4.26 1.39
N LEU A 2 -31.19 -4.46 1.48
CA LEU A 2 -30.41 -4.37 2.73
C LEU A 2 -29.08 -3.71 2.34
N ASP A 3 -28.92 -2.46 2.75
CA ASP A 3 -27.65 -1.73 2.69
C ASP A 3 -26.63 -2.44 3.58
N ARG A 4 -25.47 -2.79 2.99
CA ARG A 4 -24.27 -3.19 3.72
C ARG A 4 -23.26 -2.06 3.59
N ASP A 5 -23.25 -1.17 4.56
CA ASP A 5 -22.15 -0.22 4.77
C ASP A 5 -20.89 -0.98 5.18
N SER A 6 -19.96 -1.13 4.24
CA SER A 6 -18.69 -1.86 4.41
C SER A 6 -17.52 -1.00 4.92
N ASN A 7 -17.78 0.15 5.57
CA ASN A 7 -16.75 1.11 5.98
C ASN A 7 -16.71 1.32 7.51
N THR A 8 -16.62 0.24 8.29
CA THR A 8 -16.48 0.36 9.75
C THR A 8 -15.03 0.15 10.18
N GLU A 9 -14.36 1.22 10.63
CA GLU A 9 -13.03 1.21 11.25
C GLU A 9 -13.14 1.47 12.76
N TYR A 10 -12.22 0.90 13.55
CA TYR A 10 -12.13 1.06 15.00
C TYR A 10 -10.80 1.69 15.39
N TYR A 11 -10.83 2.70 16.27
CA TYR A 11 -9.64 3.32 16.87
C TYR A 11 -9.69 3.19 18.39
N PHE A 12 -8.56 2.79 18.99
CA PHE A 12 -8.39 2.79 20.44
C PHE A 12 -8.01 4.19 20.93
N GLY A 13 -8.82 4.75 21.83
CA GLY A 13 -8.52 6.00 22.55
C GLY A 13 -9.49 7.17 22.37
N SER A 14 -10.55 7.06 21.56
CA SER A 14 -11.62 8.07 21.52
C SER A 14 -12.95 7.47 21.05
N GLU A 15 -14.07 7.93 21.61
CA GLU A 15 -15.44 7.46 21.32
C GLU A 15 -16.02 7.99 19.99
N LYS A 16 -15.21 8.59 19.10
CA LYS A 16 -15.72 9.23 17.88
C LYS A 16 -15.31 8.52 16.60
N LYS A 17 -16.30 8.34 15.73
CA LYS A 17 -16.24 7.68 14.42
C LYS A 17 -15.85 8.69 13.35
N CYS A 18 -14.80 8.43 12.58
CA CYS A 18 -14.58 9.11 11.30
C CYS A 18 -14.91 8.15 10.16
N THR A 19 -15.72 8.60 9.20
CA THR A 19 -16.05 7.86 7.98
C THR A 19 -15.30 8.49 6.81
N TYR A 20 -14.59 7.69 6.02
CA TYR A 20 -14.14 8.11 4.69
C TYR A 20 -15.36 8.08 3.77
N GLY A 21 -16.14 9.16 3.81
CA GLY A 21 -17.17 9.43 2.82
C GLY A 21 -16.54 9.75 1.46
N LYS A 22 -17.35 9.77 0.41
CA LYS A 22 -16.94 10.06 -0.99
C LYS A 22 -16.26 11.42 -1.21
N ASP A 23 -16.14 12.23 -0.17
CA ASP A 23 -15.46 13.52 -0.17
C ASP A 23 -14.14 13.38 0.60
N HIS A 24 -13.03 13.59 -0.11
CA HIS A 24 -11.64 13.34 0.29
C HIS A 24 -11.10 14.26 1.41
N HIS A 25 -11.82 14.39 2.53
CA HIS A 25 -11.42 15.23 3.65
C HIS A 25 -11.29 14.41 4.95
N CYS A 26 -10.06 14.05 5.31
CA CYS A 26 -9.68 13.65 6.68
C CYS A 26 -9.63 14.84 7.67
N LEU A 27 -10.22 15.98 7.32
CA LEU A 27 -10.01 17.26 7.97
C LEU A 27 -11.27 17.68 8.73
N SER A 28 -11.41 17.27 10.00
CA SER A 28 -12.05 18.15 11.02
C SER A 28 -12.01 17.64 12.46
N GLU A 29 -11.79 16.36 12.77
CA GLU A 29 -11.90 15.89 14.18
C GLU A 29 -10.60 15.36 14.82
N TRP A 30 -9.45 15.49 14.18
CA TRP A 30 -8.14 15.07 14.74
C TRP A 30 -7.50 16.08 15.71
N GLN A 31 -8.15 17.21 16.00
CA GLN A 31 -7.50 18.31 16.75
C GLN A 31 -7.33 18.07 18.25
N ALA A 32 -7.75 16.93 18.82
CA ALA A 32 -7.81 16.79 20.28
C ALA A 32 -6.94 15.70 20.93
N CYS A 33 -6.36 14.72 20.22
CA CYS A 33 -5.65 13.64 20.96
C CYS A 33 -4.60 12.85 20.16
N SER A 34 -3.58 13.51 19.60
CA SER A 34 -2.28 12.89 19.28
C SER A 34 -1.33 13.97 18.77
N THR A 35 -0.17 14.14 19.39
CA THR A 35 0.87 15.08 18.93
C THR A 35 1.63 14.59 17.69
N THR A 36 1.29 13.43 17.11
CA THR A 36 1.91 12.88 15.91
C THR A 36 0.88 12.64 14.80
N PRO A 37 1.05 13.25 13.60
CA PRO A 37 0.06 13.18 12.52
C PRO A 37 0.27 11.91 11.68
N TYR A 38 0.03 10.73 12.25
CA TYR A 38 0.13 9.46 11.49
C TYR A 38 -1.20 8.69 11.45
N CYS A 39 -1.39 7.88 10.41
CA CYS A 39 -2.49 6.92 10.32
C CYS A 39 -2.05 5.63 9.61
N VAL A 40 -2.85 4.57 9.74
CA VAL A 40 -2.69 3.29 9.02
C VAL A 40 -3.84 3.17 8.02
N TRP A 41 -3.56 2.74 6.80
CA TRP A 41 -4.58 2.56 5.76
C TRP A 41 -4.35 1.27 4.94
N PRO A 42 -5.40 0.48 4.67
CA PRO A 42 -6.70 0.50 5.34
C PRO A 42 -6.56 0.16 6.84
N ALA A 43 -7.39 0.73 7.73
CA ALA A 43 -7.29 0.47 9.17
C ALA A 43 -8.00 -0.83 9.60
N THR A 44 -7.92 -1.88 8.78
CA THR A 44 -8.59 -3.17 9.01
C THR A 44 -7.72 -4.17 9.75
N ASN A 45 -6.40 -3.94 9.81
CA ASN A 45 -5.44 -4.83 10.46
C ASN A 45 -5.07 -4.32 11.85
N THR A 46 -5.76 -4.85 12.88
CA THR A 46 -5.58 -4.43 14.28
C THR A 46 -4.15 -4.63 14.78
N TRP A 47 -3.49 -5.73 14.37
CA TRP A 47 -2.12 -6.02 14.79
C TRP A 47 -1.12 -5.03 14.20
N LEU A 48 -1.30 -4.67 12.93
CA LEU A 48 -0.49 -3.64 12.30
C LEU A 48 -0.68 -2.28 12.98
N CYS A 49 -1.93 -1.90 13.25
CA CYS A 49 -2.25 -0.64 13.95
C CYS A 49 -1.57 -0.58 15.33
N LEU A 50 -1.69 -1.65 16.12
CA LEU A 50 -1.06 -1.75 17.43
C LEU A 50 0.48 -1.70 17.33
N GLY A 51 1.05 -2.43 16.37
CA GLY A 51 2.50 -2.47 16.14
C GLY A 51 3.06 -1.10 15.75
N VAL A 52 2.39 -0.39 14.84
CA VAL A 52 2.76 0.97 14.44
C VAL A 52 2.65 1.93 15.62
N SER A 53 1.56 1.91 16.39
CA SER A 53 1.40 2.79 17.57
C SER A 53 2.53 2.57 18.58
N THR A 54 2.76 1.30 18.94
CA THR A 54 3.82 0.92 19.88
C THR A 54 5.20 1.35 19.38
N LEU A 55 5.44 1.27 18.07
CA LEU A 55 6.70 1.68 17.47
C LEU A 55 6.88 3.19 17.54
N ILE A 56 5.86 3.98 17.18
CA ILE A 56 5.90 5.45 17.20
C ILE A 56 6.08 5.96 18.63
N GLU A 57 5.39 5.39 19.62
CA GLU A 57 5.55 5.75 21.04
C GLU A 57 6.99 5.54 21.54
N LYS A 58 7.67 4.52 21.04
CA LYS A 58 9.08 4.23 21.38
C LYS A 58 10.07 5.14 20.64
N LEU A 59 9.66 5.81 19.57
CA LEU A 59 10.51 6.80 18.92
C LEU A 59 10.53 8.06 19.79
N SER A 60 11.72 8.41 20.31
CA SER A 60 11.90 9.60 21.13
C SER A 60 11.28 10.85 20.48
N PRO A 61 10.63 11.75 21.25
CA PRO A 61 10.07 13.00 20.75
C PRO A 61 11.04 13.85 19.92
N GLN A 62 12.35 13.74 20.20
CA GLN A 62 13.40 14.43 19.42
C GLN A 62 13.57 13.84 18.01
N LYS A 63 13.35 12.53 17.85
CA LYS A 63 13.39 11.83 16.55
C LYS A 63 12.09 12.01 15.76
N THR A 64 10.99 12.38 16.43
CA THR A 64 9.68 12.64 15.81
C THR A 64 9.41 14.13 15.59
N ARG A 65 10.23 15.06 16.10
CA ARG A 65 10.12 16.51 15.82
C ARG A 65 10.12 16.86 14.33
N ASN A 66 10.81 16.07 13.50
CA ASN A 66 10.81 16.24 12.04
C ASN A 66 9.54 15.70 11.35
N MET A 67 8.61 15.09 12.11
CA MET A 67 7.27 14.70 11.63
C MET A 67 6.29 15.89 11.64
N ALA A 68 6.68 17.04 12.21
CA ALA A 68 5.85 18.23 12.27
C ALA A 68 5.79 18.92 10.90
N GLY A 69 4.75 18.64 10.12
CA GLY A 69 4.47 19.38 8.88
C GLY A 69 3.74 18.57 7.80
N GLN A 70 3.85 17.25 7.80
CA GLN A 70 3.22 16.38 6.80
C GLN A 70 2.63 15.12 7.44
N GLN A 71 1.41 14.77 7.07
CA GLN A 71 0.74 13.56 7.55
C GLN A 71 1.50 12.31 7.08
N ILE A 72 1.77 11.38 7.98
CA ILE A 72 2.40 10.08 7.69
C ILE A 72 1.31 9.04 7.53
N VAL A 73 1.37 8.27 6.44
CA VAL A 73 0.40 7.20 6.17
C VAL A 73 1.15 5.88 6.03
N PHE A 74 0.93 4.99 6.98
CA PHE A 74 1.42 3.61 6.91
C PHE A 74 0.41 2.79 6.10
N ILE A 75 0.82 2.31 4.93
CA ILE A 75 -0.02 1.51 4.06
C ILE A 75 0.16 0.03 4.41
N ASP A 76 -0.93 -0.65 4.77
CA ASP A 76 -0.98 -2.10 4.89
C ASP A 76 -0.93 -2.72 3.48
N PHE A 77 0.29 -2.88 2.97
CA PHE A 77 0.56 -3.40 1.63
C PHE A 77 0.62 -4.94 1.65
N SER A 78 -0.48 -5.54 2.08
CA SER A 78 -0.66 -6.98 2.23
C SER A 78 -1.51 -7.59 1.12
N MET A 79 -1.44 -8.92 0.99
CA MET A 79 -2.23 -9.66 -0.01
C MET A 79 -3.74 -9.48 0.20
N ASN A 80 -4.20 -9.34 1.44
CA ASN A 80 -5.62 -9.14 1.77
C ASN A 80 -6.16 -7.84 1.17
N ASN A 81 -5.30 -6.84 1.01
CA ASN A 81 -5.63 -5.51 0.49
C ASN A 81 -5.30 -5.37 -1.01
N PHE A 82 -4.99 -6.47 -1.72
CA PHE A 82 -4.52 -6.45 -3.11
C PHE A 82 -5.40 -5.61 -4.05
N GLU A 83 -6.72 -5.66 -3.86
CA GLU A 83 -7.69 -4.97 -4.71
C GLU A 83 -7.54 -3.45 -4.72
N TYR A 84 -7.13 -2.85 -3.60
CA TYR A 84 -6.85 -1.41 -3.55
C TYR A 84 -5.72 -1.05 -4.51
N PHE A 85 -4.68 -1.89 -4.56
CA PHE A 85 -3.44 -1.62 -5.25
C PHE A 85 -3.45 -2.00 -6.72
N ILE A 86 -4.42 -2.80 -7.18
CA ILE A 86 -4.55 -3.15 -8.61
C ILE A 86 -5.32 -2.09 -9.42
N SER A 87 -5.99 -1.16 -8.73
CA SER A 87 -6.62 0.01 -9.34
C SER A 87 -5.57 1.06 -9.72
N ASP A 88 -5.84 1.84 -10.76
CA ASP A 88 -4.99 3.00 -11.07
C ASP A 88 -5.39 4.16 -10.16
N GLY A 89 -4.42 5.02 -9.81
CA GLY A 89 -4.71 6.29 -9.15
C GLY A 89 -4.99 6.22 -7.65
N TRP A 90 -5.05 5.04 -7.02
CA TRP A 90 -5.24 4.94 -5.56
C TRP A 90 -4.21 5.77 -4.78
N LEU A 91 -2.96 5.79 -5.25
CA LEU A 91 -1.85 6.50 -4.63
C LEU A 91 -2.03 8.03 -4.65
N TRP A 92 -2.82 8.56 -5.57
CA TRP A 92 -3.12 10.00 -5.67
C TRP A 92 -3.84 10.53 -4.43
N SER A 93 -4.58 9.68 -3.73
CA SER A 93 -5.26 9.99 -2.48
C SER A 93 -4.28 10.43 -1.37
N PHE A 94 -3.00 10.11 -1.53
CA PHE A 94 -1.94 10.39 -0.56
C PHE A 94 -0.91 11.40 -1.04
N LYS A 95 -1.21 12.20 -2.07
CA LYS A 95 -0.25 13.14 -2.70
C LYS A 95 0.39 14.14 -1.74
N ASN A 96 -0.32 14.51 -0.67
CA ASN A 96 0.12 15.49 0.32
C ASN A 96 0.65 14.82 1.60
N SER A 97 0.92 13.51 1.56
CA SER A 97 1.32 12.72 2.70
C SER A 97 2.68 12.04 2.47
N THR A 98 3.35 11.70 3.56
CA THR A 98 4.51 10.79 3.54
C THR A 98 4.01 9.36 3.65
N VAL A 99 4.19 8.57 2.59
CA VAL A 99 3.61 7.24 2.45
C VAL A 99 4.64 6.15 2.75
N ILE A 100 4.36 5.27 3.71
CA ILE A 100 5.25 4.17 4.08
C ILE A 100 4.53 2.85 3.83
N PHE A 101 4.98 2.06 2.87
CA PHE A 101 4.43 0.72 2.63
C PHE A 101 4.99 -0.25 3.67
N ILE A 102 4.12 -0.96 4.38
CA ILE A 102 4.48 -2.13 5.20
C ILE A 102 4.05 -3.37 4.43
N VAL A 103 5.05 -4.15 3.97
CA VAL A 103 4.86 -5.06 2.83
C VAL A 103 4.99 -6.52 3.23
N ASP A 104 3.96 -7.30 2.91
CA ASP A 104 4.02 -8.76 2.92
C ASP A 104 5.07 -9.28 1.93
N THR A 105 5.79 -10.35 2.29
CA THR A 105 6.79 -10.99 1.41
C THR A 105 6.32 -11.20 -0.05
N PRO A 106 5.14 -11.79 -0.34
CA PRO A 106 4.64 -11.96 -1.71
C PRO A 106 4.32 -10.64 -2.43
N MET A 107 4.07 -9.55 -1.70
CA MET A 107 3.71 -8.24 -2.24
C MET A 107 4.92 -7.36 -2.56
N ALA A 108 6.13 -7.76 -2.15
CA ALA A 108 7.35 -6.99 -2.40
C ALA A 108 7.56 -6.58 -3.87
N PRO A 109 7.32 -7.43 -4.88
CA PRO A 109 7.47 -7.02 -6.27
C PRO A 109 6.49 -5.94 -6.72
N PHE A 110 5.32 -5.92 -6.10
CA PHE A 110 4.27 -4.97 -6.41
C PHE A 110 4.47 -3.65 -5.66
N ALA A 111 4.94 -3.72 -4.41
CA ALA A 111 5.39 -2.54 -3.67
C ALA A 111 6.52 -1.81 -4.40
N ASN A 112 7.48 -2.56 -4.95
CA ASN A 112 8.55 -1.99 -5.77
C ASN A 112 8.00 -1.24 -6.99
N TYR A 113 7.05 -1.82 -7.72
CA TYR A 113 6.36 -1.12 -8.82
C TYR A 113 5.72 0.19 -8.35
N TRP A 114 4.97 0.17 -7.25
CA TRP A 114 4.30 1.36 -6.72
C TRP A 114 5.26 2.40 -6.14
N PHE A 115 6.45 2.01 -5.69
CA PHE A 115 7.49 2.98 -5.32
C PHE A 115 7.99 3.78 -6.53
N ASP A 116 8.08 3.19 -7.72
CA ASP A 116 8.41 3.96 -8.93
C ASP A 116 7.29 4.92 -9.31
N GLN A 117 6.03 4.51 -9.10
CA GLN A 117 4.88 5.40 -9.32
C GLN A 117 4.86 6.54 -8.31
N MET A 118 5.18 6.25 -7.04
CA MET A 118 5.35 7.24 -5.98
C MET A 118 6.40 8.29 -6.37
N ARG A 119 7.55 7.85 -6.89
CA ARG A 119 8.61 8.71 -7.44
C ARG A 119 8.14 9.57 -8.61
N THR A 120 7.36 8.99 -9.52
CA THR A 120 6.83 9.67 -10.72
C THR A 120 5.78 10.73 -10.35
N LEU A 121 5.00 10.49 -9.30
CA LEU A 121 3.97 11.39 -8.78
C LEU A 121 4.50 12.38 -7.74
N GLU A 122 5.82 12.41 -7.49
CA GLU A 122 6.47 13.27 -6.50
C GLU A 122 5.92 13.10 -5.07
N ILE A 123 5.48 11.88 -4.75
CA ILE A 123 4.96 11.54 -3.42
C ILE A 123 6.14 11.13 -2.53
N SER A 124 6.23 11.72 -1.35
CA SER A 124 7.26 11.36 -0.35
C SER A 124 6.95 9.99 0.24
N GLY A 125 7.96 9.13 0.41
CA GLY A 125 7.71 7.83 1.03
C GLY A 125 8.79 6.77 0.86
N GLY A 126 8.46 5.55 1.28
CA GLY A 126 9.37 4.41 1.22
C GLY A 126 8.73 3.06 1.57
N ILE A 127 9.56 2.01 1.59
CA ILE A 127 9.14 0.63 1.80
C ILE A 127 9.84 0.01 3.03
N ILE A 128 9.02 -0.59 3.88
CA ILE A 128 9.41 -1.56 4.92
C ILE A 128 9.02 -2.96 4.43
N TYR A 129 10.00 -3.84 4.30
CA TYR A 129 9.77 -5.23 3.91
C TYR A 129 9.61 -6.13 5.14
N ALA A 130 8.88 -7.23 5.00
CA ALA A 130 8.69 -8.23 6.06
C ALA A 130 9.99 -8.82 6.64
N ASP A 131 11.09 -8.80 5.90
CA ASP A 131 12.41 -9.28 6.34
C ASP A 131 13.30 -8.18 6.95
N ASP A 132 12.81 -6.95 7.08
CA ASP A 132 13.53 -5.91 7.82
C ASP A 132 13.52 -6.19 9.33
N THR A 133 14.70 -6.14 9.95
CA THR A 133 14.84 -6.15 11.41
C THR A 133 14.26 -4.88 12.03
N ILE A 134 13.87 -4.93 13.31
CA ILE A 134 13.38 -3.74 14.04
C ILE A 134 14.33 -2.55 13.91
N THR A 135 15.64 -2.78 13.97
CA THR A 135 16.65 -1.71 13.80
C THR A 135 16.60 -1.10 12.40
N GLN A 136 16.42 -1.91 11.35
CA GLN A 136 16.26 -1.41 9.98
C GLN A 136 14.95 -0.65 9.81
N ILE A 137 13.85 -1.17 10.36
CA ILE A 137 12.53 -0.52 10.36
C ILE A 137 12.63 0.88 10.96
N ILE A 138 13.18 1.01 12.18
CA ILE A 138 13.34 2.30 12.87
C ILE A 138 14.17 3.27 12.04
N ARG A 139 15.31 2.82 11.51
CA ARG A 139 16.19 3.66 10.67
C ARG A 139 15.45 4.15 9.43
N LYS A 140 14.74 3.26 8.73
CA LYS A 140 13.97 3.60 7.54
C LYS A 140 12.89 4.64 7.84
N ILE A 141 12.11 4.46 8.90
CA ILE A 141 11.06 5.41 9.28
C ILE A 141 11.66 6.79 9.55
N ILE A 142 12.72 6.88 10.36
CA ILE A 142 13.37 8.16 10.67
C ILE A 142 13.89 8.84 9.39
N SER A 143 14.53 8.09 8.51
CA SER A 143 15.07 8.61 7.25
C SER A 143 13.97 9.06 6.28
N ILE A 144 12.91 8.26 6.07
CA ILE A 144 11.79 8.61 5.19
C ILE A 144 11.07 9.86 5.70
N VAL A 145 10.81 9.92 7.01
CA VAL A 145 10.20 11.08 7.65
C VAL A 145 11.08 12.32 7.58
N GLY A 146 12.40 12.15 7.65
CA GLY A 146 13.36 13.23 7.42
C GLY A 146 13.52 13.62 5.94
N GLY A 147 12.70 13.08 5.03
CA GLY A 147 12.71 13.41 3.60
C GLY A 147 13.76 12.64 2.77
N SER A 148 14.44 11.65 3.36
CA SER A 148 15.42 10.84 2.63
C SER A 148 14.74 9.81 1.73
N ILE A 149 15.20 9.71 0.48
CA ILE A 149 14.77 8.68 -0.46
C ILE A 149 15.56 7.40 -0.17
N ILE A 150 14.87 6.34 0.25
CA ILE A 150 15.45 5.00 0.44
C ILE A 150 15.02 4.13 -0.73
N LEU A 151 15.97 3.79 -1.61
CA LEU A 151 15.67 2.97 -2.78
C LEU A 151 15.29 1.53 -2.38
N PRO A 152 14.33 0.91 -3.10
CA PRO A 152 14.01 -0.50 -2.99
C PRO A 152 15.25 -1.38 -3.12
N ASN A 153 15.25 -2.52 -2.42
CA ASN A 153 16.33 -3.48 -2.53
C ASN A 153 16.39 -4.04 -3.98
N SER A 154 17.51 -3.83 -4.66
CA SER A 154 17.72 -4.25 -6.07
C SER A 154 17.61 -5.76 -6.27
N ASN A 155 17.82 -6.56 -5.22
CA ASN A 155 17.72 -8.01 -5.28
C ASN A 155 16.27 -8.52 -5.21
N LYS A 156 15.32 -7.68 -4.80
CA LYS A 156 13.89 -8.06 -4.77
C LYS A 156 13.28 -7.86 -6.16
N PRO A 157 12.44 -8.80 -6.65
CA PRO A 157 11.83 -8.68 -7.96
C PRO A 157 10.97 -7.41 -8.05
N ARG A 158 10.63 -7.00 -9.28
CA ARG A 158 9.76 -5.85 -9.52
C ARG A 158 8.74 -6.19 -10.60
N ILE A 159 7.48 -5.81 -10.42
CA ILE A 159 6.50 -5.82 -11.50
C ILE A 159 6.82 -4.69 -12.48
N THR A 160 6.94 -5.01 -13.76
CA THR A 160 7.13 -4.02 -14.82
C THR A 160 5.80 -3.39 -15.23
N ILE A 161 5.83 -2.26 -15.95
CA ILE A 161 4.62 -1.59 -16.46
C ILE A 161 3.78 -2.55 -17.34
N ASN A 162 4.42 -3.32 -18.22
CA ASN A 162 3.74 -4.30 -19.06
C ASN A 162 3.13 -5.43 -18.24
N GLU A 163 3.85 -5.94 -17.23
CA GLU A 163 3.32 -6.97 -16.33
C GLU A 163 2.15 -6.44 -15.49
N PHE A 164 2.19 -5.18 -15.03
CA PHE A 164 1.09 -4.56 -14.32
C PHE A 164 -0.17 -4.42 -15.21
N ALA A 165 -0.01 -3.95 -16.45
CA ALA A 165 -1.12 -3.85 -17.40
C ALA A 165 -1.77 -5.22 -17.68
N ILE A 166 -0.95 -6.26 -17.85
CA ILE A 166 -1.42 -7.65 -18.01
C ILE A 166 -2.11 -8.16 -16.73
N LEU A 167 -1.49 -7.97 -15.57
CA LEU A 167 -2.03 -8.37 -14.27
C LEU A 167 -3.42 -7.76 -14.03
N ARG A 168 -3.60 -6.48 -14.31
CA ARG A 168 -4.87 -5.78 -14.12
C ARG A 168 -5.99 -6.37 -14.98
N LEU A 169 -5.71 -6.65 -16.25
CA LEU A 169 -6.69 -7.25 -17.15
C LEU A 169 -7.01 -8.71 -16.77
N LEU A 170 -6.00 -9.50 -16.38
CA LEU A 170 -6.21 -10.85 -15.87
C LEU A 170 -7.03 -10.86 -14.58
N TYR A 171 -6.75 -9.93 -13.67
CA TYR A 171 -7.48 -9.77 -12.42
C TYR A 171 -8.97 -9.44 -12.67
N ARG A 172 -9.25 -8.57 -13.64
CA ARG A 172 -10.61 -8.26 -14.13
C ARG A 172 -11.28 -9.40 -14.92
N GLY A 173 -10.59 -10.52 -15.15
CA GLY A 173 -11.14 -11.68 -15.87
C GLY A 173 -11.15 -11.55 -17.39
N VAL A 174 -10.38 -10.63 -17.97
CA VAL A 174 -10.25 -10.52 -19.43
C VAL A 174 -9.53 -11.75 -19.97
N SER A 175 -10.07 -12.36 -21.03
CA SER A 175 -9.50 -13.59 -21.59
C SER A 175 -8.14 -13.34 -22.28
N PRO A 176 -7.19 -14.30 -22.22
CA PRO A 176 -5.89 -14.15 -22.88
C PRO A 176 -5.98 -13.87 -24.39
N LYS A 177 -7.01 -14.39 -25.06
CA LYS A 177 -7.26 -14.12 -26.49
C LYS A 177 -7.60 -12.65 -26.75
N ARG A 178 -8.46 -12.04 -25.93
CA ARG A 178 -8.80 -10.61 -26.02
C ARG A 178 -7.59 -9.74 -25.68
N MET A 179 -6.82 -10.13 -24.66
CA MET A 179 -5.60 -9.43 -24.29
C MET A 179 -4.55 -9.47 -25.40
N ALA A 180 -4.33 -10.62 -26.03
CA ALA A 180 -3.42 -10.79 -27.14
C ALA A 180 -3.75 -9.83 -28.30
N ALA A 181 -5.03 -9.70 -28.64
CA ALA A 181 -5.49 -8.73 -29.64
C ALA A 181 -5.23 -7.27 -29.19
N PHE A 182 -5.55 -6.94 -27.93
CA PHE A 182 -5.37 -5.58 -27.38
C PHE A 182 -3.89 -5.14 -27.34
N PHE A 183 -2.99 -6.02 -26.88
CA PHE A 183 -1.55 -5.75 -26.82
C PHE A 183 -0.82 -6.02 -28.14
N GLN A 184 -1.54 -6.39 -29.21
CA GLN A 184 -0.96 -6.75 -30.52
C GLN A 184 0.16 -7.81 -30.39
N THR A 185 -0.09 -8.84 -29.58
CA THR A 185 0.87 -9.92 -29.28
C THR A 185 0.21 -11.29 -29.38
N SER A 186 0.97 -12.36 -29.14
CA SER A 186 0.42 -13.72 -29.16
C SER A 186 -0.14 -14.14 -27.79
N VAL A 187 -1.11 -15.05 -27.79
CA VAL A 187 -1.65 -15.65 -26.58
C VAL A 187 -0.55 -16.34 -25.74
N ASN A 188 0.46 -16.92 -26.39
CA ASN A 188 1.61 -17.54 -25.74
C ASN A 188 2.42 -16.51 -24.94
N VAL A 189 2.61 -15.29 -25.47
CA VAL A 189 3.28 -14.19 -24.77
C VAL A 189 2.46 -13.75 -23.55
N ILE A 190 1.12 -13.71 -23.64
CA ILE A 190 0.26 -13.42 -22.49
C ILE A 190 0.44 -14.49 -21.39
N TYR A 191 0.43 -15.77 -21.73
CA TYR A 191 0.65 -16.85 -20.77
C TYR A 191 2.06 -16.84 -20.16
N ALA A 192 3.08 -16.53 -20.97
CA ALA A 192 4.45 -16.38 -20.48
C ALA A 192 4.56 -15.25 -19.46
N ASN A 193 3.95 -14.09 -19.72
CA ASN A 193 3.90 -12.97 -18.77
C ASN A 193 3.09 -13.33 -17.53
N LYS A 194 1.93 -13.98 -17.68
CA LYS A 194 1.16 -14.51 -16.55
C LYS A 194 2.03 -15.38 -15.64
N SER A 195 2.79 -16.31 -16.21
CA SER A 195 3.67 -17.19 -15.43
C SER A 195 4.79 -16.41 -14.71
N LYS A 196 5.39 -15.41 -15.37
CA LYS A 196 6.38 -14.52 -14.73
C LYS A 196 5.79 -13.75 -13.55
N ILE A 197 4.59 -13.23 -13.70
CA ILE A 197 3.86 -12.51 -12.64
C ILE A 197 3.59 -13.46 -11.47
N GLU A 198 3.00 -14.63 -11.73
CA GLU A 198 2.69 -15.62 -10.68
C GLU A 198 3.95 -16.08 -9.93
N LYS A 199 5.09 -16.21 -10.62
CA LYS A 199 6.40 -16.49 -9.99
C LYS A 199 6.87 -15.36 -9.08
N LYS A 200 6.68 -14.10 -9.47
CA LYS A 200 7.08 -12.94 -8.64
C LYS A 200 6.27 -12.87 -7.35
N PHE A 201 4.95 -13.03 -7.44
CA PHE A 201 4.07 -13.04 -6.26
C PHE A 201 4.12 -14.34 -5.45
N ASN A 202 4.77 -15.38 -5.97
CA ASN A 202 4.71 -16.74 -5.44
C ASN A 202 3.25 -17.22 -5.20
N CYS A 203 2.34 -16.81 -6.07
CA CYS A 203 0.92 -17.12 -5.95
C CYS A 203 0.24 -17.11 -7.34
N SER A 204 -0.87 -17.85 -7.48
CA SER A 204 -1.66 -17.76 -8.70
C SER A 204 -2.52 -16.50 -8.70
N ILE A 205 -2.61 -15.82 -9.84
CA ILE A 205 -3.48 -14.65 -10.02
C ILE A 205 -4.96 -14.98 -9.70
N LYS A 206 -5.37 -16.24 -9.89
CA LYS A 206 -6.73 -16.71 -9.55
C LYS A 206 -7.00 -16.73 -8.05
N ARG A 207 -5.96 -16.79 -7.22
CA ARG A 207 -6.04 -16.83 -5.75
C ARG A 207 -5.90 -15.44 -5.11
N LEU A 208 -5.73 -14.39 -5.92
CA LEU A 208 -5.69 -13.03 -5.42
C LEU A 208 -7.07 -12.65 -4.87
N PRO A 209 -7.16 -12.04 -3.68
CA PRO A 209 -8.44 -11.61 -3.11
C PRO A 209 -9.18 -10.64 -4.03
N ARG A 210 -10.52 -10.73 -4.05
CA ARG A 210 -11.44 -9.89 -4.81
C ARG A 210 -12.59 -9.43 -3.90
N ALA A 211 -13.11 -8.22 -4.12
CA ALA A 211 -14.29 -7.74 -3.41
C ALA A 211 -15.45 -8.69 -3.68
N GLY A 212 -16.10 -9.13 -2.60
CA GLY A 212 -17.28 -9.99 -2.67
C GLY A 212 -17.02 -11.50 -2.64
N SER A 213 -15.78 -11.96 -2.42
CA SER A 213 -15.50 -13.38 -2.11
C SER A 213 -15.32 -13.61 -0.61
N THR A 214 -16.42 -13.45 0.13
CA THR A 214 -16.63 -14.00 1.49
C THR A 214 -17.91 -14.82 1.47
#